data_AF-A0A1Q3Z485-F1
#
_entry.id   AF-A0A1Q3Z485-F1
#
_cell.length_a   1.000
_cell.length_b   1.000
_cell.length_c   1.000
_cell.angle_alpha   90.00
_cell.angle_beta   90.00
_cell.angle_gamma   90.00
#
_symmetry.space_group_name_H-M   'P 1'
#
loop_
_entity.id
_entity.type
_entity.pdbx_description
1 polymer ?
#
loop_
_entity_poly.entity_id
_entity_poly.type
_entity_poly.pdbx_seq_one_letter_code
_entity_poly.pdbx_strand_id
1 'polypeptide(L)' 'MSDIAMAPEALPQPIPLRELLPWLLLATLLALIAIYFVGAEQGATSLISGTWVHEFVHDGRHMLGFPCH' A
#
# COMPACT_ATOMS: atom_id res chain seq x y z
N MET A 1 19.73 -36.96 -40.10
CA MET A 1 18.44 -36.27 -39.85
C MET A 1 18.42 -35.99 -38.36
N SER A 2 18.57 -34.73 -37.96
CA SER A 2 18.57 -34.35 -36.54
C SER A 2 17.16 -33.88 -36.19
N ASP A 3 16.45 -34.67 -35.41
CA ASP A 3 15.15 -34.28 -34.85
C ASP A 3 15.37 -33.30 -33.70
N ILE A 4 14.93 -32.06 -33.89
CA ILE A 4 14.82 -31.09 -32.80
C ILE A 4 13.46 -31.33 -32.15
N ALA A 5 13.44 -31.95 -30.98
CA ALA A 5 12.24 -32.02 -30.16
C ALA A 5 11.99 -30.64 -29.52
N MET A 6 10.90 -29.97 -29.93
CA MET A 6 10.41 -28.78 -29.21
C MET A 6 9.83 -29.23 -27.87
N ALA A 7 10.39 -28.71 -26.78
CA ALA A 7 9.83 -28.91 -25.44
C ALA A 7 8.47 -28.20 -25.34
N PRO A 8 7.48 -28.79 -24.65
CA PRO A 8 6.18 -28.17 -24.47
C PRO A 8 6.31 -26.82 -23.74
N GLU A 9 5.63 -25.80 -24.28
CA GLU A 9 5.57 -24.47 -23.67
C GLU A 9 4.69 -24.52 -22.41
N ALA A 10 5.26 -24.12 -21.27
CA ALA A 10 4.55 -24.14 -19.99
C ALA A 10 3.49 -23.04 -19.95
N LEU A 11 2.22 -23.43 -19.73
CA LEU A 11 1.13 -22.46 -19.59
C LEU A 11 1.21 -21.76 -18.22
N PRO A 12 1.03 -20.42 -18.17
CA PRO A 12 0.98 -19.69 -16.91
C PRO A 12 -0.10 -20.27 -16.01
N GLN A 13 0.30 -20.71 -14.82
CA GLN A 13 -0.65 -21.21 -13.82
C GLN A 13 -1.19 -20.03 -13.00
N PRO A 14 -2.51 -19.97 -12.75
CA PRO A 14 -3.09 -18.92 -11.93
C PRO A 14 -2.65 -19.06 -10.47
N ILE A 15 -2.28 -17.95 -9.83
CA ILE A 15 -1.97 -17.91 -8.41
C ILE A 15 -3.30 -18.01 -7.63
N PRO A 16 -3.45 -18.99 -6.72
CA PRO A 16 -4.70 -19.15 -5.99
C PRO A 16 -4.89 -18.02 -4.97
N LEU A 17 -6.11 -17.50 -4.86
CA LEU A 17 -6.43 -16.34 -4.00
C LEU A 17 -6.03 -16.53 -2.53
N ARG A 18 -6.12 -17.74 -2.01
CA ARG A 18 -5.71 -18.06 -0.62
C ARG A 18 -4.25 -17.70 -0.33
N GLU A 19 -3.38 -17.78 -1.35
CA GLU A 19 -1.96 -17.47 -1.22
C GLU A 19 -1.71 -15.96 -1.25
N LEU A 20 -2.59 -15.19 -1.91
CA LEU A 20 -2.55 -13.73 -1.94
C LEU A 20 -3.22 -13.10 -0.71
N LEU A 21 -4.22 -13.78 -0.14
CA LEU A 21 -5.06 -13.25 0.93
C LEU A 21 -4.29 -12.64 2.13
N PRO A 22 -3.26 -13.29 2.72
CA PRO A 22 -2.54 -12.69 3.84
C PRO A 22 -1.83 -11.38 3.45
N TRP A 23 -1.27 -11.32 2.25
CA TRP A 23 -0.58 -10.14 1.74
C TRP A 23 -1.56 -9.01 1.42
N LEU A 24 -2.71 -9.34 0.83
CA LEU A 24 -3.77 -8.37 0.58
C LEU A 24 -4.31 -7.79 1.89
N LEU A 25 -4.57 -8.63 2.90
CA LEU A 25 -5.02 -8.16 4.21
C LEU A 25 -3.99 -7.24 4.87
N LEU A 26 -2.71 -7.60 4.81
CA LEU A 26 -1.63 -6.77 5.33
C LEU A 26 -1.56 -5.43 4.57
N ALA A 27 -1.57 -5.47 3.24
CA ALA A 27 -1.51 -4.26 2.41
C ALA A 27 -2.71 -3.35 2.66
N THR A 28 -3.92 -3.91 2.75
CA THR A 28 -5.14 -3.16 3.09
C THR A 28 -5.04 -2.55 4.47
N LEU A 29 -4.58 -3.30 5.48
CA LEU A 29 -4.40 -2.77 6.83
C LEU A 29 -3.41 -1.60 6.84
N LEU A 30 -2.25 -1.75 6.19
CA LEU A 30 -1.25 -0.68 6.08
C LEU A 30 -1.79 0.55 5.34
N ALA A 31 -2.57 0.33 4.27
CA ALA A 31 -3.20 1.42 3.54
C ALA A 31 -4.21 2.19 4.41
N LEU A 32 -5.03 1.49 5.20
CA LEU A 32 -5.96 2.12 6.14
C LEU A 32 -5.23 2.94 7.20
N ILE A 33 -4.13 2.41 7.74
CA ILE A 33 -3.28 3.12 8.69
C ILE A 33 -2.73 4.40 8.04
N ALA A 34 -2.17 4.30 6.83
CA ALA A 34 -1.64 5.45 6.10
C ALA A 34 -2.72 6.51 5.84
N ILE A 35 -3.91 6.10 5.39
CA ILE A 35 -5.05 7.01 5.16
C ILE A 35 -5.44 7.73 6.46
N TYR A 36 -5.50 7.02 7.58
CA TYR A 36 -5.79 7.62 8.88
C TYR A 36 -4.75 8.69 9.24
N PHE A 37 -3.46 8.39 9.14
CA PHE A 37 -2.40 9.34 9.50
C PHE A 37 -2.37 10.57 8.57
N VAL A 38 -2.62 10.37 7.27
CA VAL A 38 -2.63 11.46 6.29
C VAL A 38 -3.89 12.33 6.36
N GLY A 39 -5.05 11.73 6.68
CA GLY A 39 -6.35 12.41 6.57
C GLY A 39 -7.06 12.73 7.88
N ALA A 40 -6.89 11.91 8.92
CA ALA A 40 -7.74 11.93 10.11
C ALA A 40 -6.99 12.22 11.43
N GLU A 41 -5.65 12.24 11.42
CA GLU A 41 -4.81 12.64 12.55
C GLU A 41 -4.85 14.18 12.73
N GLN A 42 -6.04 14.67 13.10
CA GLN A 42 -6.44 16.07 13.08
C GLN A 42 -7.37 16.37 14.25
N GLY A 43 -6.82 16.72 15.42
CA GLY A 43 -7.61 17.21 16.56
C GLY A 43 -8.68 16.22 17.08
N ALA A 44 -9.95 16.43 16.73
CA ALA A 44 -11.10 15.71 17.31
C ALA A 44 -11.12 14.20 17.06
N THR A 45 -10.45 13.72 16.01
CA THR A 45 -10.31 12.28 15.69
C THR A 45 -8.88 11.76 15.94
N SER A 46 -8.05 12.54 16.64
CA SER A 46 -6.67 12.18 16.96
C SER A 46 -6.60 11.09 18.03
N LEU A 47 -5.83 10.05 17.74
CA LEU A 47 -5.43 9.00 18.68
C LEU A 47 -4.10 9.30 19.37
N ILE A 48 -3.30 10.24 18.86
CA ILE A 48 -1.97 10.57 19.39
C ILE A 48 -1.98 12.01 19.88
N SER A 49 -1.86 12.20 21.19
CA SER A 49 -1.81 13.53 21.78
C SER A 49 -0.63 14.36 21.25
N GLY A 50 -0.90 15.63 20.93
CA GLY A 50 0.09 16.58 20.45
C GLY A 50 -0.08 16.88 18.95
N THR A 51 0.82 17.70 18.40
CA THR A 51 0.76 18.13 17.00
C THR A 51 1.91 17.59 16.16
N TRP A 52 2.85 16.86 16.76
CA TRP A 52 4.07 16.44 16.05
C TRP A 52 3.78 15.55 14.83
N VAL A 53 2.87 14.59 14.98
CA VAL A 53 2.47 13.72 13.87
C VAL A 53 1.74 14.51 12.80
N HIS A 54 0.80 15.35 13.21
CA HIS A 54 0.11 16.30 12.33
C HIS A 54 1.10 17.16 11.51
N GLU A 55 2.05 17.81 12.16
CA GLU A 55 3.04 18.69 11.53
C GLU A 55 3.93 17.92 10.56
N PHE A 56 4.44 16.75 10.97
CA PHE A 56 5.25 15.89 10.10
C PHE A 56 4.51 15.52 8.81
N VAL A 57 3.26 15.06 8.92
CA VAL A 57 2.48 14.62 7.76
C VAL A 57 2.01 15.81 6.92
N HIS A 58 1.67 16.92 7.58
CA HIS A 58 1.34 18.18 6.92
C HIS A 58 2.51 18.71 6.09
N ASP A 59 3.72 18.73 6.63
CA ASP A 59 4.93 19.15 5.93
C ASP A 59 5.28 18.20 4.78
N GLY A 60 5.09 16.89 4.98
CA GLY A 60 5.26 15.90 3.93
C GLY A 60 4.37 16.17 2.70
N ARG A 61 3.10 16.57 2.89
CA ARG A 61 2.22 16.89 1.76
C ARG A 61 2.70 18.13 1.00
N HIS A 62 3.23 19.13 1.71
CA HIS A 62 3.82 20.32 1.11
C HIS A 62 5.05 19.99 0.27
N MET A 63 5.91 19.09 0.76
CA MET A 63 7.06 18.63 -0.02
C MET A 63 6.66 17.92 -1.31
N LEU A 64 5.51 17.23 -1.32
CA LEU A 64 4.95 16.60 -2.51
C LEU A 64 4.16 17.57 -3.41
N GLY A 65 4.10 18.87 -3.04
CA GLY A 65 3.44 19.92 -3.82
C GLY A 65 1.91 19.96 -3.69
N PHE A 66 1.34 19.25 -2.71
CA PHE A 66 -0.10 19.30 -2.45
C PHE A 66 -0.46 20.58 -1.68
N PRO A 67 -1.49 21.34 -2.11
CA PRO A 67 -1.90 22.57 -1.44
C PRO A 67 -2.48 22.30 -0.03
N CYS A 68 -2.26 23.24 0.91
CA CYS A 68 -2.95 23.28 2.20
C CYS A 68 -3.78 24.54 2.37
N HIS A 69 -5.12 24.46 2.27
CA HIS A 69 -6.09 25.47 2.71
C HIS A 69 -7.48 25.09 2.19
#